data_AF-A0A4V3A997-F1
#
_entry.id   AF-A0A4V3A997-F1
#
_cell.length_a   1.000
_cell.length_b   1.000
_cell.length_c   1.000
_cell.angle_alpha   90.00
_cell.angle_beta   90.00
_cell.angle_gamma   90.00
#
_symmetry.space_group_name_H-M   'P 1'
#
loop_
_entity.id
_entity.type
_entity.pdbx_description
1 polymer ?
#
loop_
_entity_poly.entity_id
_entity_poly.type
_entity_poly.pdbx_seq_one_letter_code
_entity_poly.pdbx_strand_id
1 'polypeptide(L)'
;MGPRQEHFRMLALYNQWANARLYDAAGRIAPEALAEERGAFFGSLLGTLNHLLVTDRGWMARLEGESPRMRLDEMLHDDFSDLRAARVVQDQRLADYVHGLSEDRLAARLDYATSSGAPQSQPLHHVLAHLFNHQTHHRGQAHHLVGLVLGREATPVLDLLAYQRSTAAAAVEARQGTALPHDDGPPGRPPDDGPTGPGLAATRVQVAAMDGVMLADKEVPEPDSLGG
;
A
#
# COMPACT_ATOMS: atom_id res chain seq x y z
N MET A 1 9.60 -10.26 -18.59
CA MET A 1 8.48 -9.64 -17.86
C MET A 1 8.22 -8.30 -18.51
N GLY A 2 6.98 -7.97 -18.84
CA GLY A 2 6.68 -6.65 -19.42
C GLY A 2 6.65 -5.54 -18.35
N PRO A 3 6.64 -4.27 -18.79
CA PRO A 3 6.76 -3.14 -17.88
C PRO A 3 5.56 -2.98 -16.93
N ARG A 4 4.33 -3.35 -17.32
CA ARG A 4 3.18 -3.29 -16.40
C ARG A 4 3.22 -4.44 -15.40
N GLN A 5 3.59 -5.64 -15.83
CA GLN A 5 3.78 -6.77 -14.93
C GLN A 5 4.78 -6.43 -13.83
N GLU A 6 5.93 -5.88 -14.22
CA GLU A 6 6.96 -5.47 -13.27
C GLU A 6 6.43 -4.43 -12.28
N HIS A 7 5.77 -3.39 -12.81
CA HIS A 7 5.22 -2.32 -12.01
C HIS A 7 4.18 -2.81 -10.98
N PHE A 8 3.19 -3.60 -11.40
CA PHE A 8 2.15 -4.07 -10.49
C PHE A 8 2.65 -5.13 -9.50
N ARG A 9 3.59 -6.00 -9.90
CA ARG A 9 4.24 -6.92 -8.95
C ARG A 9 5.00 -6.15 -7.87
N MET A 10 5.72 -5.09 -8.26
CA MET A 10 6.38 -4.20 -7.31
C MET A 10 5.36 -3.55 -6.36
N LEU A 11 4.25 -3.01 -6.88
CA LEU A 11 3.21 -2.41 -6.04
C LEU A 11 2.54 -3.40 -5.09
N ALA A 12 2.32 -4.64 -5.51
CA ALA A 12 1.74 -5.68 -4.66
C ALA A 12 2.65 -6.03 -3.47
N LEU A 13 3.95 -6.24 -3.74
CA LEU A 13 4.93 -6.52 -2.70
C LEU A 13 5.16 -5.30 -1.78
N TYR A 14 5.20 -4.10 -2.35
CA TYR A 14 5.24 -2.86 -1.57
C TYR A 14 4.01 -2.72 -0.67
N ASN A 15 2.81 -3.03 -1.17
CA ASN A 15 1.58 -2.99 -0.39
C ASN A 15 1.68 -3.91 0.83
N GLN A 16 2.05 -5.18 0.62
CA GLN A 16 2.25 -6.16 1.68
C GLN A 16 3.27 -5.67 2.71
N TRP A 17 4.42 -5.17 2.26
CA TRP A 17 5.48 -4.62 3.13
C TRP A 17 4.99 -3.43 3.97
N ALA A 18 4.28 -2.49 3.34
CA ALA A 18 3.80 -1.29 4.01
C ALA A 18 2.69 -1.61 5.02
N ASN A 19 1.80 -2.54 4.68
CA ASN A 19 0.73 -2.99 5.58
C ASN A 19 1.31 -3.73 6.79
N ALA A 20 2.26 -4.63 6.60
CA ALA A 20 2.92 -5.32 7.72
C ALA A 20 3.48 -4.32 8.74
N ARG A 21 4.23 -3.31 8.27
CA ARG A 21 4.82 -2.27 9.14
C ARG A 21 3.77 -1.41 9.84
N LEU A 22 2.70 -1.04 9.13
CA LEU A 22 1.60 -0.29 9.73
C LEU A 22 0.90 -1.12 10.81
N TYR A 23 0.61 -2.39 10.53
CA TYR A 23 -0.06 -3.29 11.48
C TYR A 23 0.84 -3.61 12.68
N ASP A 24 2.16 -3.69 12.51
CA ASP A 24 3.12 -3.80 13.63
C ASP A 24 3.11 -2.55 14.52
N ALA A 25 2.86 -1.37 13.93
CA ALA A 25 2.68 -0.15 14.69
C ALA A 25 1.33 -0.12 15.40
N ALA A 26 0.24 -0.43 14.70
CA ALA A 26 -1.09 -0.49 15.28
C ALA A 26 -1.18 -1.53 16.42
N GLY A 27 -0.47 -2.65 16.34
CA GLY A 27 -0.43 -3.67 17.40
C GLY A 27 0.24 -3.23 18.71
N ARG A 28 0.85 -2.03 18.75
CA ARG A 28 1.37 -1.42 19.98
C ARG A 28 0.35 -0.52 20.67
N ILE A 29 -0.82 -0.30 20.06
CA ILE A 29 -1.91 0.52 20.59
C ILE A 29 -2.88 -0.37 21.37
N ALA A 30 -3.37 0.11 22.52
CA ALA A 30 -4.38 -0.60 23.30
C ALA A 30 -5.69 -0.77 22.49
N PRO A 31 -6.40 -1.91 22.61
CA PRO A 31 -7.61 -2.17 21.82
C PRO A 31 -8.66 -1.04 21.87
N GLU A 32 -8.85 -0.43 23.03
CA GLU A 32 -9.81 0.67 23.22
C GLU A 32 -9.41 1.91 22.41
N ALA A 33 -8.10 2.19 22.35
CA ALA A 33 -7.56 3.31 21.59
C ALA A 33 -7.52 3.06 20.07
N LEU A 34 -7.55 1.79 19.63
CA LEU A 34 -7.73 1.44 18.21
C LEU A 34 -9.16 1.75 17.75
N ALA A 35 -10.15 1.47 18.61
CA ALA A 35 -11.57 1.69 18.34
C ALA A 35 -12.05 3.11 18.65
N GLU A 36 -11.26 3.92 19.36
CA GLU A 36 -11.60 5.30 19.73
C GLU A 36 -11.84 6.17 18.47
N GLU A 37 -12.95 6.91 18.51
CA GLU A 37 -13.30 7.89 17.48
C GLU A 37 -12.29 9.03 17.43
N ARG A 38 -11.67 9.25 16.26
CA ARG A 38 -10.64 10.27 16.04
C ARG A 38 -10.92 11.15 14.82
N GLY A 39 -12.18 11.18 14.38
CA GLY A 39 -12.60 12.01 13.23
C GLY A 39 -12.03 11.52 11.89
N ALA A 40 -11.59 10.26 11.81
CA ALA A 40 -11.27 9.64 10.54
C ALA A 40 -12.53 9.47 9.69
N PHE A 41 -12.39 9.31 8.37
CA PHE A 41 -13.55 9.05 7.52
C PHE A 41 -14.34 7.80 7.96
N PHE A 42 -13.63 6.78 8.45
CA PHE A 42 -14.21 5.56 9.05
C PHE A 42 -14.16 5.59 10.59
N GLY A 43 -14.25 6.78 11.19
CA GLY A 43 -14.33 7.03 12.62
C GLY A 43 -13.00 6.85 13.38
N SER A 44 -12.50 5.62 13.39
CA SER A 44 -11.35 5.17 14.18
C SER A 44 -10.23 4.54 13.34
N LEU A 45 -9.11 4.20 13.98
CA LEU A 45 -8.04 3.44 13.33
C LEU A 45 -8.52 2.04 12.97
N LEU A 46 -9.23 1.36 13.87
CA LEU A 46 -9.79 0.03 13.63
C LEU A 46 -10.81 0.05 12.47
N GLY A 47 -11.67 1.08 12.40
CA GLY A 47 -12.60 1.26 11.30
C GLY A 47 -11.89 1.48 9.96
N THR A 48 -10.83 2.30 9.96
CA THR A 48 -10.03 2.55 8.74
C THR A 48 -9.32 1.28 8.25
N LEU A 49 -8.79 0.45 9.17
CA LEU A 49 -8.14 -0.81 8.81
C LEU A 49 -9.13 -1.87 8.32
N ASN A 50 -10.33 -1.93 8.91
CA ASN A 50 -11.42 -2.78 8.41
C ASN A 50 -11.85 -2.36 7.01
N HIS A 51 -12.02 -1.05 6.76
CA HIS A 51 -12.36 -0.54 5.43
C HIS A 51 -11.36 -0.96 4.35
N LEU A 52 -10.05 -0.90 4.66
CA LEU A 52 -9.01 -1.38 3.75
C LEU A 52 -9.18 -2.87 3.42
N LEU A 53 -9.54 -3.70 4.39
CA LEU A 53 -9.79 -5.14 4.18
C LEU A 53 -11.09 -5.39 3.40
N VAL A 54 -12.16 -4.67 3.72
CA VAL A 54 -13.44 -4.71 3.00
C VAL A 54 -13.22 -4.42 1.52
N THR A 55 -12.55 -3.32 1.20
CA THR A 55 -12.29 -2.90 -0.19
C THR A 55 -11.39 -3.89 -0.94
N ASP A 56 -10.36 -4.44 -0.29
CA ASP A 56 -9.53 -5.50 -0.90
C ASP A 56 -10.34 -6.77 -1.19
N ARG A 57 -11.22 -7.21 -0.29
CA ARG A 57 -12.08 -8.39 -0.53
C ARG A 57 -13.05 -8.15 -1.68
N GLY A 58 -13.67 -6.97 -1.74
CA GLY A 58 -14.58 -6.60 -2.82
C GLY A 58 -13.87 -6.53 -4.19
N TRP A 59 -12.67 -5.96 -4.24
CA TRP A 59 -11.88 -5.94 -5.47
C TRP A 59 -11.40 -7.33 -5.87
N MET A 60 -10.94 -8.16 -4.93
CA MET A 60 -10.55 -9.54 -5.24
C MET A 60 -11.71 -10.34 -5.82
N ALA A 61 -12.92 -10.22 -5.26
CA ALA A 61 -14.11 -10.86 -5.82
C ALA A 61 -14.34 -10.42 -7.29
N ARG A 62 -14.24 -9.11 -7.57
CA ARG A 62 -14.36 -8.57 -8.94
C ARG A 62 -13.32 -9.11 -9.90
N LEU A 63 -12.08 -9.23 -9.44
CA LEU A 63 -10.99 -9.79 -10.20
C LEU A 63 -11.21 -11.27 -10.55
N GLU A 64 -11.98 -11.98 -9.72
CA GLU A 64 -12.34 -13.40 -9.90
C GLU A 64 -13.70 -13.61 -10.58
N GLY A 65 -14.35 -12.52 -11.01
CA GLY A 65 -15.61 -12.57 -11.78
C GLY A 65 -16.88 -12.42 -10.95
N GLU A 66 -16.77 -12.15 -9.66
CA GLU A 66 -17.91 -11.90 -8.76
C GLU A 66 -18.06 -10.41 -8.46
N SER A 67 -19.29 -9.90 -8.35
CA SER A 67 -19.52 -8.49 -8.00
C SER A 67 -20.46 -8.37 -6.80
N PRO A 68 -19.97 -8.69 -5.59
CA PRO A 68 -20.80 -8.61 -4.39
C PRO A 68 -21.18 -7.16 -4.10
N ARG A 69 -22.38 -6.98 -3.57
CA ARG A 69 -22.72 -5.74 -2.86
C ARG A 69 -22.01 -5.74 -1.52
N MET A 70 -21.43 -4.61 -1.15
CA MET A 70 -20.61 -4.48 0.04
C MET A 70 -20.87 -3.15 0.73
N ARG A 71 -20.89 -3.17 2.05
CA ARG A 71 -20.92 -1.96 2.87
C ARG A 71 -19.49 -1.53 3.14
N LEU A 72 -19.12 -0.32 2.71
CA LEU A 72 -17.73 0.14 2.80
C LEU A 72 -17.29 0.45 4.25
N ASP A 73 -18.24 0.62 5.16
CA ASP A 73 -18.10 0.88 6.59
C ASP A 73 -18.22 -0.40 7.45
N GLU A 74 -18.23 -1.58 6.82
CA GLU A 74 -18.41 -2.84 7.54
C GLU A 74 -17.23 -3.16 8.45
N MET A 75 -17.53 -3.45 9.72
CA MET A 75 -16.58 -3.98 10.69
C MET A 75 -16.51 -5.49 10.54
N LEU A 76 -15.57 -5.98 9.73
CA LEU A 76 -15.33 -7.41 9.52
C LEU A 76 -14.76 -8.08 10.77
N HIS A 77 -13.95 -7.34 11.52
CA HIS A 77 -13.27 -7.81 12.72
C HIS A 77 -13.23 -6.69 13.77
N ASP A 78 -13.86 -6.94 14.92
CA ASP A 78 -13.77 -6.08 16.10
C ASP A 78 -12.45 -6.28 16.87
N ASP A 79 -11.88 -7.48 16.79
CA ASP A 79 -10.58 -7.81 17.36
C ASP A 79 -9.45 -7.52 16.37
N PHE A 80 -8.42 -6.81 16.84
CA PHE A 80 -7.29 -6.42 15.99
C PHE A 80 -6.41 -7.60 15.57
N SER A 81 -6.30 -8.64 16.40
CA SER A 81 -5.49 -9.82 16.07
C SER A 81 -6.13 -10.62 14.94
N ASP A 82 -7.45 -10.75 14.94
CA ASP A 82 -8.22 -11.34 13.84
C ASP A 82 -8.11 -10.50 12.57
N LEU A 83 -8.23 -9.18 12.69
CA LEU A 83 -8.05 -8.26 11.56
C LEU A 83 -6.64 -8.39 10.95
N ARG A 84 -5.60 -8.48 11.79
CA ARG A 84 -4.21 -8.65 11.36
C ARG A 84 -4.00 -9.99 10.65
N ALA A 85 -4.56 -11.08 11.17
CA ALA A 85 -4.49 -12.38 10.52
C ALA A 85 -5.16 -12.35 9.14
N ALA A 86 -6.36 -11.76 9.05
CA ALA A 86 -7.08 -11.59 7.79
C ALA A 86 -6.32 -10.71 6.79
N ARG A 87 -5.67 -9.63 7.26
CA ARG A 87 -4.83 -8.76 6.43
C ARG A 87 -3.70 -9.52 5.77
N VAL A 88 -2.96 -10.34 6.53
CA VAL A 88 -1.83 -11.12 6.01
C VAL A 88 -2.28 -12.07 4.90
N VAL A 89 -3.39 -12.77 5.10
CA VAL A 89 -3.97 -13.67 4.08
C VAL A 89 -4.40 -12.89 2.84
N GLN A 90 -5.06 -11.75 3.02
CA GLN A 90 -5.53 -10.93 1.91
C GLN A 90 -4.38 -10.33 1.09
N ASP A 91 -3.32 -9.84 1.75
CA ASP A 91 -2.12 -9.33 1.09
C ASP A 91 -1.45 -10.42 0.23
N GLN A 92 -1.29 -11.63 0.80
CA GLN A 92 -0.68 -12.73 0.08
C GLN A 92 -1.51 -13.12 -1.15
N ARG A 93 -2.83 -13.22 -1.00
CA ARG A 93 -3.74 -13.53 -2.11
C ARG A 93 -3.64 -12.51 -3.24
N LEU A 94 -3.61 -11.21 -2.91
CA LEU A 94 -3.46 -10.14 -3.91
C LEU A 94 -2.08 -10.21 -4.60
N ALA A 95 -1.02 -10.46 -3.84
CA ALA A 95 0.33 -10.61 -4.38
C ALA A 95 0.42 -11.80 -5.35
N ASP A 96 -0.14 -12.95 -4.99
CA ASP A 96 -0.17 -14.15 -5.83
C ASP A 96 -0.98 -13.92 -7.09
N TYR A 97 -2.16 -13.29 -6.98
CA TYR A 97 -2.99 -12.94 -8.13
C TYR A 97 -2.22 -12.05 -9.11
N VAL A 98 -1.63 -10.95 -8.62
CA VAL A 98 -0.87 -10.01 -9.46
C VAL A 98 0.38 -10.67 -10.04
N HIS A 99 1.03 -11.57 -9.31
CA HIS A 99 2.16 -12.35 -9.83
C HIS A 99 1.75 -13.21 -11.03
N GLY A 100 0.55 -13.80 -11.02
CA GLY A 100 0.03 -14.63 -12.11
C GLY A 100 -0.35 -13.89 -13.39
N LEU A 101 -0.42 -12.56 -13.39
CA LEU A 101 -0.95 -11.81 -14.54
C LEU A 101 0.03 -11.73 -15.72
N SER A 102 -0.48 -12.02 -16.92
CA SER A 102 0.22 -11.74 -18.19
C SER A 102 0.11 -10.25 -18.58
N GLU A 103 1.02 -9.76 -19.43
CA GLU A 103 0.88 -8.41 -20.03
C GLU A 103 -0.42 -8.25 -20.80
N ASP A 104 -0.80 -9.28 -21.57
CA ASP A 104 -2.05 -9.29 -22.32
C ASP A 104 -3.27 -9.21 -21.39
N ARG A 105 -3.24 -9.93 -20.26
CA ARG A 105 -4.31 -9.86 -19.27
C ARG A 105 -4.40 -8.49 -18.61
N LEU A 106 -3.27 -7.86 -18.31
CA LEU A 106 -3.22 -6.49 -17.78
C LEU A 106 -3.78 -5.45 -18.76
N ALA A 107 -3.58 -5.64 -20.06
CA ALA A 107 -4.11 -4.78 -21.11
C ALA A 107 -5.61 -5.03 -21.39
N ALA A 108 -6.07 -6.26 -21.18
CA ALA A 108 -7.45 -6.65 -21.39
C ALA A 108 -8.41 -6.00 -20.38
N ARG A 109 -9.71 -5.98 -20.74
CA ARG A 109 -10.76 -5.39 -19.92
C ARG A 109 -11.18 -6.32 -18.79
N LEU A 110 -11.64 -5.72 -17.71
CA LEU A 110 -12.38 -6.36 -16.62
C LEU A 110 -13.81 -5.81 -16.66
N ASP A 111 -14.77 -6.71 -16.79
CA ASP A 111 -16.19 -6.40 -16.63
C ASP A 111 -16.58 -6.72 -15.18
N TYR A 112 -17.26 -5.78 -14.53
CA TYR A 112 -17.66 -5.91 -13.13
C TYR A 112 -18.89 -5.05 -12.86
N ALA A 113 -19.53 -5.23 -11.71
CA ALA A 113 -20.53 -4.28 -11.21
C ALA A 113 -19.98 -3.47 -10.03
N THR A 114 -20.35 -2.19 -9.97
CA THR A 114 -20.08 -1.33 -8.82
C THR A 114 -20.77 -1.87 -7.56
N SER A 115 -20.43 -1.33 -6.40
CA SER A 115 -21.10 -1.71 -5.14
C SER A 115 -22.61 -1.39 -5.16
N SER A 116 -23.05 -0.43 -5.99
CA SER A 116 -24.48 -0.13 -6.24
C SER A 116 -25.12 -1.03 -7.30
N GLY A 117 -24.36 -1.90 -7.97
CA GLY A 117 -24.83 -2.85 -8.97
C GLY A 117 -24.80 -2.32 -10.42
N ALA A 118 -24.23 -1.14 -10.66
CA ALA A 118 -24.11 -0.60 -12.01
C ALA A 118 -23.02 -1.34 -12.79
N PRO A 119 -23.25 -1.81 -14.03
CA PRO A 119 -22.24 -2.48 -14.82
C PRO A 119 -21.13 -1.50 -15.22
N GLN A 120 -19.89 -1.96 -15.18
CA GLN A 120 -18.69 -1.22 -15.54
C GLN A 120 -17.73 -2.12 -16.29
N SER A 121 -16.90 -1.50 -17.13
CA SER A 121 -15.88 -2.18 -17.91
C SER A 121 -14.70 -1.25 -18.13
N GLN A 122 -13.49 -1.69 -17.78
CA GLN A 122 -12.27 -0.89 -17.97
C GLN A 122 -11.02 -1.78 -18.05
N PRO A 123 -9.88 -1.28 -18.58
CA PRO A 123 -8.64 -2.05 -18.59
C PRO A 123 -8.21 -2.49 -17.18
N LEU A 124 -7.75 -3.73 -17.04
CA LEU A 124 -7.39 -4.31 -15.75
C LEU A 124 -6.29 -3.51 -15.04
N HIS A 125 -5.30 -3.01 -15.78
CA HIS A 125 -4.25 -2.16 -15.20
C HIS A 125 -4.79 -0.86 -14.58
N HIS A 126 -5.88 -0.27 -15.10
CA HIS A 126 -6.51 0.88 -14.45
C HIS A 126 -7.19 0.50 -13.14
N VAL A 127 -7.81 -0.69 -13.08
CA VAL A 127 -8.40 -1.23 -11.84
C VAL A 127 -7.32 -1.43 -10.78
N LEU A 128 -6.18 -2.05 -11.15
CA LEU A 128 -5.08 -2.27 -10.21
C LEU A 128 -4.43 -0.96 -9.76
N ALA A 129 -4.29 0.02 -10.66
CA ALA A 129 -3.80 1.35 -10.28
C ALA A 129 -4.72 2.02 -9.26
N HIS A 130 -6.04 1.94 -9.45
CA HIS A 130 -7.01 2.41 -8.47
C HIS A 130 -6.88 1.67 -7.14
N LEU A 131 -6.83 0.33 -7.15
CA LEU A 131 -6.72 -0.50 -5.94
C LEU A 131 -5.50 -0.10 -5.10
N PHE A 132 -4.31 -0.04 -5.70
CA PHE A 132 -3.09 0.31 -4.96
C PHE A 132 -3.03 1.79 -4.54
N ASN A 133 -3.60 2.70 -5.33
CA ASN A 133 -3.71 4.11 -4.95
C ASN A 133 -4.69 4.31 -3.78
N HIS A 134 -5.83 3.61 -3.81
CA HIS A 134 -6.80 3.59 -2.72
C HIS A 134 -6.20 3.05 -1.42
N GLN A 135 -5.45 1.93 -1.50
CA GLN A 135 -4.65 1.42 -0.38
C GLN A 135 -3.70 2.50 0.17
N THR A 136 -2.95 3.18 -0.71
CA THR A 136 -2.01 4.23 -0.29
C THR A 136 -2.72 5.40 0.41
N HIS A 137 -3.86 5.84 -0.12
CA HIS A 137 -4.65 6.93 0.44
C HIS A 137 -5.13 6.63 1.87
N HIS A 138 -5.84 5.52 2.08
CA HIS A 138 -6.38 5.17 3.39
C HIS A 138 -5.30 4.65 4.35
N ARG A 139 -4.21 4.05 3.84
CA ARG A 139 -3.03 3.78 4.67
C ARG A 139 -2.38 5.06 5.17
N GLY A 140 -2.38 6.15 4.40
CA GLY A 140 -1.95 7.47 4.86
C GLY A 140 -2.80 7.99 6.03
N GLN A 141 -4.12 7.81 5.97
CA GLN A 141 -5.02 8.14 7.08
C GLN A 141 -4.73 7.30 8.32
N ALA A 142 -4.62 5.98 8.16
CA ALA A 142 -4.29 5.07 9.26
C ALA A 142 -2.90 5.35 9.87
N HIS A 143 -1.91 5.67 9.03
CA HIS A 143 -0.57 6.10 9.45
C HIS A 143 -0.62 7.36 10.31
N HIS A 144 -1.41 8.36 9.90
CA HIS A 144 -1.62 9.55 10.70
C HIS A 144 -2.25 9.23 12.07
N LEU A 145 -3.30 8.38 12.11
CA LEU A 145 -3.95 7.96 13.36
C LEU A 145 -2.99 7.23 14.30
N VAL A 146 -2.15 6.33 13.77
CA VAL A 146 -1.07 5.69 14.56
C VAL A 146 -0.15 6.74 15.17
N GLY A 147 0.23 7.77 14.40
CA GLY A 147 1.06 8.87 14.88
C GLY A 147 0.41 9.75 15.94
N LEU A 148 -0.91 9.92 15.91
CA LEU A 148 -1.65 10.62 16.97
C LEU A 148 -1.59 9.89 18.31
N VAL A 149 -1.62 8.54 18.28
CA VAL A 149 -1.67 7.72 19.50
C VAL A 149 -0.28 7.41 20.04
N LEU A 150 0.66 7.01 19.18
CA LEU A 150 1.99 6.58 19.59
C LEU A 150 3.08 7.66 19.49
N GLY A 151 2.77 8.79 18.85
CA GLY A 151 3.74 9.82 18.50
C GLY A 151 4.49 9.52 17.19
N ARG A 152 5.06 10.58 16.59
CA ARG A 152 5.70 10.54 15.26
C ARG A 152 6.86 9.56 15.16
N GLU A 153 7.68 9.46 16.21
CA GLU A 153 8.85 8.58 16.24
C GLU A 153 8.48 7.09 16.20
N ALA A 154 7.26 6.74 16.63
CA ALA A 154 6.75 5.38 16.60
C ALA A 154 6.04 5.02 15.30
N THR A 155 5.77 6.00 14.43
CA THR A 155 5.09 5.80 13.15
C THR A 155 6.07 5.29 12.07
N PRO A 156 5.77 4.18 11.38
CA PRO A 156 6.72 3.57 10.46
C PRO A 156 6.93 4.43 9.20
N VAL A 157 8.15 4.38 8.65
CA VAL A 157 8.40 4.82 7.26
C VAL A 157 7.71 3.86 6.31
N LEU A 158 6.89 4.41 5.42
CA LEU A 158 6.11 3.68 4.43
C LEU A 158 6.42 4.09 2.98
N ASP A 159 7.47 4.88 2.74
CA ASP A 159 7.78 5.35 1.38
C ASP A 159 8.15 4.20 0.44
N LEU A 160 7.68 4.28 -0.80
CA LEU A 160 8.04 3.28 -1.82
C LEU A 160 9.56 3.19 -2.05
N LEU A 161 10.27 4.33 -2.00
CA LEU A 161 11.73 4.36 -2.10
C LEU A 161 12.42 3.61 -0.95
N ALA A 162 11.85 3.66 0.26
CA ALA A 162 12.37 2.91 1.39
C ALA A 162 12.23 1.40 1.16
N TYR A 163 11.07 0.96 0.66
CA TYR A 163 10.85 -0.42 0.23
C TYR A 163 11.86 -0.88 -0.84
N GLN A 164 11.98 -0.11 -1.93
CA GLN A 164 12.88 -0.45 -3.05
C GLN A 164 14.34 -0.56 -2.60
N ARG A 165 14.79 0.30 -1.69
CA ARG A 165 16.16 0.24 -1.14
C ARG A 165 16.35 -0.96 -0.21
N SER A 166 15.35 -1.29 0.61
CA SER A 166 15.43 -2.45 1.51
C SER A 166 15.52 -3.78 0.76
N THR A 167 14.80 -3.91 -0.36
CA THR A 167 14.83 -5.11 -1.20
C THR A 167 16.10 -5.20 -2.04
N ALA A 168 16.61 -4.07 -2.54
CA ALA A 168 17.90 -4.03 -3.21
C ALA A 168 19.05 -4.45 -2.29
N ALA A 169 19.06 -3.96 -1.04
CA ALA A 169 20.05 -4.36 -0.03
C ALA A 169 19.98 -5.86 0.28
N ALA A 170 18.77 -6.38 0.55
CA ALA A 170 18.56 -7.81 0.80
C ALA A 170 19.01 -8.69 -0.38
N ALA A 171 18.80 -8.24 -1.63
CA ALA A 171 19.26 -8.95 -2.81
C ALA A 171 20.79 -8.96 -2.96
N VAL A 172 21.48 -7.90 -2.52
CA VAL A 172 22.95 -7.85 -2.48
C VAL A 172 23.48 -8.80 -1.40
N GLU A 173 22.91 -8.77 -0.20
CA GLU A 173 23.28 -9.66 0.90
C GLU A 173 23.08 -11.14 0.53
N ALA A 174 21.96 -11.49 -0.10
CA ALA A 174 21.71 -12.87 -0.56
C ALA A 174 22.73 -13.35 -1.61
N ARG A 175 23.22 -12.45 -2.46
CA ARG A 175 24.28 -12.75 -3.45
C ARG A 175 25.67 -12.85 -2.82
N GLN A 176 25.93 -12.11 -1.75
CA GLN A 176 27.20 -12.15 -1.02
C GLN A 176 27.27 -13.36 -0.07
N GLY A 177 26.15 -13.74 0.54
CA GLY A 177 26.05 -14.93 1.42
C GLY A 177 26.05 -16.27 0.69
N THR A 178 26.02 -16.29 -0.65
CA THR A 178 26.14 -17.48 -1.49
C THR A 178 27.53 -17.68 -2.10
N ALA A 179 28.50 -16.81 -1.78
CA ALA A 179 29.89 -17.04 -2.17
C ALA A 179 30.47 -18.22 -1.37
N LEU A 180 30.95 -19.25 -2.08
CA LEU A 180 31.74 -20.35 -1.51
C LEU A 180 32.96 -19.78 -0.75
N PRO A 181 33.42 -20.43 0.33
CA PRO A 181 34.54 -19.92 1.12
C PRO A 181 35.76 -19.75 0.22
N HIS A 182 36.30 -18.53 0.19
CA HIS A 182 37.58 -18.23 -0.43
C HIS A 182 38.68 -18.95 0.36
N ASP A 183 39.53 -19.69 -0.36
CA ASP A 183 40.77 -20.25 0.15
C ASP A 183 41.74 -19.08 0.41
N ASP A 184 41.89 -18.69 1.68
CA ASP A 184 42.77 -17.62 2.11
C ASP A 184 44.24 -18.06 2.02
N GLY A 185 44.85 -17.82 0.86
CA GLY A 185 46.30 -17.74 0.72
C GLY A 185 46.88 -16.61 1.59
N PRO A 186 48.16 -16.71 2.03
CA PRO A 186 48.69 -15.90 3.12
C PRO A 186 48.82 -14.41 2.78
N PRO A 187 48.75 -13.52 3.80
CA PRO A 187 48.53 -12.09 3.59
C PRO A 187 49.75 -11.37 2.99
N GLY A 188 49.50 -10.68 1.88
CA GLY A 188 50.40 -9.69 1.30
C GLY A 188 50.33 -8.35 2.04
N ARG A 189 51.50 -7.73 2.18
CA ARG A 189 51.81 -6.46 2.86
C ARG A 189 50.94 -5.27 2.41
N PRO A 190 50.58 -4.32 3.31
CA PRO A 190 49.76 -3.16 2.95
C PRO A 190 50.59 -2.05 2.30
N PRO A 191 50.02 -1.24 1.40
CA PRO A 191 50.54 0.06 1.06
C PRO A 191 49.81 1.22 1.76
N ASP A 192 50.63 2.26 1.89
CA ASP A 192 50.60 3.54 2.59
C ASP A 192 49.54 4.56 2.13
N ASP A 193 49.39 5.62 2.92
CA ASP A 193 48.25 6.52 3.09
C ASP A 193 48.11 7.69 2.10
N GLY A 194 46.86 8.16 1.94
CA GLY A 194 46.49 9.59 1.78
C GLY A 194 45.83 10.00 0.44
N PRO A 195 45.18 11.20 0.35
CA PRO A 195 44.44 11.95 1.36
C PRO A 195 42.97 12.25 0.95
N THR A 196 42.21 12.68 1.95
CA THR A 196 40.79 13.09 1.94
C THR A 196 40.49 14.32 1.07
N GLY A 197 39.34 14.29 0.36
CA GLY A 197 38.74 15.41 -0.38
C GLY A 197 37.29 15.71 0.08
N PRO A 198 36.77 16.93 -0.18
CA PRO A 198 35.79 17.59 0.70
C PRO A 198 34.31 17.28 0.37
N GLY A 199 33.47 17.55 1.38
CA GLY A 199 32.04 17.26 1.40
C GLY A 199 31.17 18.08 0.44
N LEU A 200 30.01 17.50 0.11
CA LEU A 200 28.97 18.12 -0.70
C LEU A 200 27.75 18.45 0.16
N ALA A 201 27.33 19.70 0.03
CA ALA A 201 26.21 20.32 0.72
C ALA A 201 24.85 19.79 0.23
N ALA A 202 23.89 19.70 1.16
CA ALA A 202 22.51 19.34 0.90
C ALA A 202 21.71 20.53 0.35
N THR A 203 21.13 20.38 -0.84
CA THR A 203 20.16 21.33 -1.40
C THR A 203 18.77 21.03 -0.87
N ARG A 204 18.18 22.01 -0.17
CA ARG A 204 16.82 21.99 0.36
C ARG A 204 15.85 22.44 -0.75
N VAL A 205 14.92 21.59 -1.17
CA VAL A 205 13.81 21.99 -2.05
C VAL A 205 12.59 22.29 -1.18
N GLN A 206 12.07 23.50 -1.34
CA GLN A 206 10.92 24.03 -0.63
C GLN A 206 9.68 23.76 -1.50
N VAL A 207 8.73 22.97 -1.02
CA VAL A 207 7.46 22.71 -1.73
C VAL A 207 6.40 23.63 -1.16
N ALA A 208 5.87 24.50 -2.01
CA ALA A 208 4.71 25.33 -1.73
C ALA A 208 3.45 24.47 -1.66
N ALA A 209 2.64 24.68 -0.63
CA ALA A 209 1.34 24.06 -0.47
C ALA A 209 0.35 24.64 -1.51
N MET A 210 -0.39 23.78 -2.19
CA MET A 210 -1.61 24.17 -2.89
C MET A 210 -2.78 23.44 -2.22
N ASP A 211 -3.69 24.24 -1.66
CA ASP A 211 -4.96 23.80 -1.11
C ASP A 211 -5.85 23.24 -2.22
N GLY A 212 -6.40 22.05 -2.00
CA GLY A 212 -7.26 21.36 -2.96
C GLY A 212 -8.14 20.34 -2.27
N VAL A 213 -9.27 20.82 -1.76
CA VAL A 213 -10.42 20.04 -1.30
C VAL A 213 -10.99 19.25 -2.48
N MET A 214 -11.15 17.93 -2.35
CA MET A 214 -12.06 17.16 -3.20
C MET A 214 -12.99 16.34 -2.33
N LEU A 215 -14.26 16.69 -2.48
CA LEU A 215 -15.43 16.25 -1.74
C LEU A 215 -15.76 14.80 -2.09
N ALA A 216 -16.19 14.06 -1.08
CA ALA A 216 -16.98 12.86 -1.25
C ALA A 216 -18.24 13.17 -2.07
N ASP A 217 -18.60 12.22 -2.93
CA ASP A 217 -19.76 12.25 -3.83
C ASP A 217 -21.01 12.81 -3.14
N LYS A 218 -21.37 14.05 -3.50
CA LYS A 218 -22.75 14.51 -3.46
C LYS A 218 -23.27 14.46 -4.88
N GLU A 219 -24.33 13.69 -5.08
CA GLU A 219 -25.08 13.61 -6.33
C GLU A 219 -25.36 15.01 -6.90
N VAL A 220 -24.97 15.22 -8.15
CA VAL A 220 -25.38 16.39 -8.94
C VAL A 220 -26.67 16.01 -9.65
N PRO A 221 -27.81 16.67 -9.40
CA PRO A 221 -29.02 16.41 -10.16
C PRO A 221 -28.91 17.03 -11.56
N GLU A 222 -29.37 16.28 -12.56
CA GLU A 222 -29.54 16.71 -13.96
C GLU A 222 -30.48 17.94 -14.04
N PRO A 223 -30.20 18.93 -14.90
CA PRO A 223 -31.12 20.03 -15.15
C PRO A 223 -32.23 19.57 -16.09
N ASP A 224 -33.37 19.15 -15.53
CA ASP A 224 -34.59 18.98 -16.32
C ASP A 224 -35.12 20.33 -16.81
N SER A 225 -35.34 20.35 -18.12
CA SER A 225 -36.14 21.25 -18.93
C SER A 225 -37.43 21.77 -18.30
N LEU A 226 -37.58 23.09 -18.16
CA LEU A 226 -38.79 23.91 -18.32
C LEU A 226 -38.27 25.35 -18.60
N GLY A 227 -38.55 26.06 -19.69
CA GLY A 227 -39.87 26.31 -20.28
C GLY A 227 -40.48 27.55 -19.61
N GLY A 228 -40.37 28.73 -20.24
CA GLY A 228 -41.03 29.98 -19.80
C GLY A 228 -40.19 31.23 -19.98
#